data_AF-A0A540R549-F1
#
_entry.id   AF-A0A540R549-F1
#
_cell.length_a   1.000
_cell.length_b   1.000
_cell.length_c   1.000
_cell.angle_alpha   90.00
_cell.angle_beta   90.00
_cell.angle_gamma   90.00
#
_symmetry.space_group_name_H-M   'P 1'
#
loop_
_entity.id
_entity.type
_entity.pdbx_description
1 polymer ?
#
loop_
_entity_poly.entity_id
_entity_poly.type
_entity_poly.pdbx_seq_one_letter_code
_entity_poly.pdbx_strand_id
1 'polypeptide(L)'
;MYSDKHEHMTPAQQAAQDERTEDDRRNGSYQATQNTTAPLSDFMTRLMAQELPIMDSTSRQRVYDILREYDGPVIETQEELPKEIRDLMDLY
;
A
#
# COMPACT_ATOMS: atom_id res chain seq x y z
N MET A 1 -13.09 36.73 14.41
CA MET A 1 -12.26 36.93 13.20
C MET A 1 -11.22 35.83 13.21
N TYR A 2 -11.27 34.90 12.25
CA TYR A 2 -10.38 33.74 12.17
C TYR A 2 -9.00 34.17 11.66
N SER A 3 -7.94 33.64 12.27
CA SER A 3 -6.53 33.93 11.95
C SER A 3 -6.14 33.39 10.58
N ASP A 4 -5.75 34.31 9.69
CA ASP A 4 -4.93 34.07 8.51
C ASP A 4 -3.48 33.84 8.95
N LYS A 5 -3.01 32.59 9.01
CA LYS A 5 -1.58 32.25 9.16
C LYS A 5 -1.23 30.92 8.46
N HIS A 6 -1.48 30.84 7.16
CA HIS A 6 -0.85 29.83 6.30
C HIS A 6 -0.25 30.49 5.06
N GLU A 7 0.49 31.57 5.23
CA GLU A 7 1.34 32.09 4.15
C GLU A 7 2.80 32.01 4.60
N HIS A 8 3.60 31.34 3.76
CA HIS A 8 5.06 31.19 3.84
C HIS A 8 5.61 30.05 4.71
N MET A 9 5.19 28.81 4.46
CA MET A 9 6.12 27.69 4.71
C MET A 9 7.13 27.60 3.56
N THR A 10 8.41 27.52 3.91
CA THR A 10 9.47 27.27 2.94
C THR A 10 9.37 25.83 2.41
N PRO A 11 9.88 25.53 1.19
CA PRO A 11 9.89 24.16 0.66
C PRO A 11 10.53 23.14 1.62
N ALA A 12 11.52 23.57 2.41
CA ALA A 12 12.17 22.77 3.44
C ALA A 12 11.25 22.47 4.65
N GLN A 13 10.38 23.40 5.02
CA GLN A 13 9.41 23.20 6.12
C GLN A 13 8.22 22.33 5.67
N GLN A 14 7.80 22.41 4.41
CA GLN A 14 6.83 21.48 3.83
C GLN A 14 7.38 20.05 3.76
N ALA A 15 8.63 19.87 3.34
CA ALA A 15 9.28 18.55 3.31
C ALA A 15 9.50 17.96 4.73
N ALA A 16 9.66 18.80 5.74
CA ALA A 16 9.78 18.37 7.13
C ALA A 16 8.44 17.96 7.77
N GLN A 17 7.31 18.41 7.24
CA GLN A 17 5.96 18.00 7.65
C GLN A 17 5.38 16.87 6.79
N ASP A 18 6.11 16.42 5.78
CA ASP A 18 5.70 15.27 4.97
C ASP A 18 5.83 14.02 5.85
N GLU A 19 4.73 13.62 6.50
CA GLU A 19 4.62 12.44 7.38
C GLU A 19 5.21 11.18 6.74
N ARG A 20 5.18 11.10 5.40
CA ARG A 20 5.83 10.06 4.60
C ARG A 20 7.33 9.96 4.85
N THR A 21 8.02 11.08 5.02
CA THR A 21 9.46 11.11 5.26
C THR A 21 9.81 10.58 6.65
N GLU A 22 8.93 10.76 7.64
CA GLU A 22 9.15 10.20 8.98
C GLU A 22 8.81 8.71 9.06
N ASP A 23 7.76 8.27 8.36
CA ASP A 23 7.41 6.84 8.27
C ASP A 23 8.44 6.07 7.45
N ASP A 24 8.91 6.62 6.32
CA ASP A 24 10.00 6.07 5.51
C ASP A 24 11.31 5.92 6.32
N ARG A 25 11.59 6.86 7.25
CA ARG A 25 12.75 6.77 8.14
C ARG A 25 12.60 5.70 9.22
N ARG A 26 11.38 5.47 9.72
CA ARG A 26 11.10 4.48 10.78
C ARG A 26 10.95 3.06 10.25
N ASN A 27 10.33 2.91 9.08
CA ASN A 27 9.94 1.62 8.51
C ASN A 27 10.79 1.21 7.30
N GLY A 28 11.61 2.13 6.75
CA GLY A 28 12.35 1.93 5.51
C GLY A 28 11.48 2.19 4.29
N SER A 29 12.03 2.85 3.26
CA SER A 29 11.33 3.04 1.99
C SER A 29 11.19 1.69 1.27
N TYR A 30 9.99 1.17 1.11
CA TYR A 30 9.76 -0.06 0.36
C TYR A 30 9.64 0.28 -1.13
N GLN A 31 10.58 -0.18 -1.95
CA GLN A 31 10.52 0.05 -3.40
C GLN A 31 9.27 -0.55 -4.05
N ALA A 32 8.69 -1.58 -3.42
CA ALA A 32 7.47 -2.22 -3.87
C ALA A 32 6.26 -1.28 -3.85
N THR A 33 6.13 -0.41 -2.85
CA THR A 33 5.03 0.57 -2.77
C THR A 33 5.21 1.74 -3.73
N GLN A 34 6.46 2.08 -4.07
CA GLN A 34 6.75 3.16 -5.00
C GLN A 34 6.46 2.83 -6.48
N ASN A 35 6.35 1.55 -6.84
CA ASN A 35 6.16 1.11 -8.23
C ASN A 35 4.94 0.19 -8.44
N THR A 36 4.11 0.01 -7.42
CA THR A 36 2.91 -0.83 -7.54
C THR A 36 1.77 -0.06 -8.19
N THR A 37 1.07 -0.70 -9.12
CA THR A 37 -0.23 -0.23 -9.64
C THR A 37 -1.40 -1.01 -9.05
N ALA A 38 -1.12 -1.93 -8.12
CA ALA A 38 -2.16 -2.72 -7.48
C ALA A 38 -2.99 -1.82 -6.53
N PRO A 39 -4.30 -2.07 -6.39
CA PRO A 39 -5.20 -1.31 -5.52
C PRO A 39 -5.01 -1.71 -4.05
N LEU A 40 -3.79 -1.63 -3.53
CA LEU A 40 -3.40 -2.02 -2.19
C LEU A 40 -2.79 -0.83 -1.45
N SER A 41 -3.07 -0.72 -0.15
CA SER A 41 -2.36 0.22 0.71
C SER A 41 -0.86 -0.13 0.80
N ASP A 42 -0.06 0.79 1.34
CA ASP A 42 1.37 0.54 1.52
C ASP A 42 1.66 -0.64 2.46
N PHE A 43 0.81 -0.82 3.48
CA PHE A 43 0.87 -1.97 4.37
C PHE A 43 0.55 -3.26 3.61
N MET A 44 -0.58 -3.31 2.90
CA MET A 44 -1.01 -4.49 2.17
C MET A 44 -0.03 -4.84 1.04
N THR A 45 0.50 -3.86 0.33
CA THR A 45 1.53 -4.08 -0.71
C THR A 45 2.75 -4.78 -0.14
N ARG A 46 3.22 -4.37 1.04
CA ARG A 46 4.38 -5.00 1.70
C ARG A 46 4.06 -6.41 2.16
N LEU A 47 2.88 -6.63 2.73
CA LEU A 47 2.41 -7.96 3.12
C LEU A 47 2.37 -8.90 1.91
N MET A 48 1.72 -8.47 0.84
CA MET A 48 1.63 -9.25 -0.41
C MET A 48 3.03 -9.51 -1.01
N ALA A 49 3.93 -8.53 -0.99
CA ALA A 49 5.29 -8.70 -1.48
C ALA A 49 6.11 -9.72 -0.68
N GLN A 50 5.80 -9.93 0.61
CA GLN A 50 6.43 -10.93 1.46
C GLN A 50 5.84 -12.33 1.24
N GLU A 51 4.52 -12.43 1.08
CA GLU A 51 3.81 -13.71 0.97
C GLU A 51 3.85 -14.31 -0.44
N LEU A 52 3.66 -13.50 -1.49
CA LEU A 52 3.56 -13.98 -2.87
C LEU A 52 4.77 -14.80 -3.35
N PRO A 53 6.03 -14.49 -2.99
CA PRO A 53 7.19 -15.30 -3.38
C PRO A 53 7.18 -16.75 -2.84
N ILE A 54 6.51 -17.00 -1.71
CA ILE A 54 6.44 -18.33 -1.08
C ILE A 54 5.35 -19.20 -1.72
N MET A 55 4.35 -18.56 -2.30
CA MET A 55 3.22 -19.21 -2.97
C MET A 55 3.64 -19.92 -4.27
N ASP A 56 2.89 -20.97 -4.66
CA ASP A 56 3.10 -21.63 -5.95
C ASP A 56 2.83 -20.66 -7.11
N SER A 57 3.46 -20.93 -8.26
CA SER A 57 3.41 -20.03 -9.41
C SER A 57 2.00 -19.83 -9.98
N THR A 58 1.12 -20.83 -9.86
CA THR A 58 -0.24 -20.78 -10.40
C THR A 58 -1.12 -19.88 -9.54
N SER A 59 -1.13 -20.12 -8.22
CA SER A 59 -1.90 -19.31 -7.27
C SER A 59 -1.41 -17.86 -7.27
N ARG A 60 -0.09 -17.64 -7.34
CA ARG A 60 0.48 -16.29 -7.43
C ARG A 60 0.03 -15.54 -8.69
N GLN A 61 0.03 -16.21 -9.84
CA GLN A 61 -0.48 -15.62 -11.09
C GLN A 61 -1.95 -15.22 -10.93
N ARG A 62 -2.75 -16.11 -10.33
CA ARG A 62 -4.17 -15.85 -10.11
C ARG A 62 -4.42 -14.64 -9.22
N VAL A 63 -3.62 -14.47 -8.15
CA VAL A 63 -3.68 -13.28 -7.30
C VAL A 63 -3.40 -12.00 -8.09
N TYR A 64 -2.36 -11.98 -8.93
CA TYR A 64 -2.07 -10.81 -9.76
C TYR A 64 -3.19 -10.48 -10.76
N ASP A 65 -3.80 -11.50 -11.37
CA ASP A 65 -4.91 -11.31 -12.30
C ASP A 65 -6.11 -10.67 -11.57
N ILE A 66 -6.46 -11.20 -10.39
CA ILE A 66 -7.57 -10.66 -9.59
C ILE A 66 -7.28 -9.20 -9.17
N LEU A 67 -6.08 -8.90 -8.67
CA LEU A 67 -5.72 -7.53 -8.28
C LEU A 67 -5.69 -6.57 -9.46
N ARG A 68 -5.34 -7.05 -10.66
CA ARG A 68 -5.35 -6.26 -11.89
C ARG A 68 -6.75 -5.94 -12.39
N GLU A 69 -7.69 -6.87 -12.21
CA GLU A 69 -9.10 -6.73 -12.62
C GLU A 69 -9.98 -6.05 -11.56
N TYR A 70 -9.45 -5.84 -10.36
CA TYR A 70 -10.18 -5.24 -9.25
C TYR A 70 -10.43 -3.74 -9.48
N ASP A 71 -11.70 -3.35 -9.51
CA ASP A 71 -12.19 -1.98 -9.76
C ASP A 71 -12.79 -1.33 -8.48
N GLY A 72 -12.42 -1.83 -7.30
CA GLY A 72 -12.90 -1.34 -6.00
C GLY A 72 -11.99 -0.29 -5.35
N PRO A 73 -12.29 0.11 -4.10
CA PRO A 73 -11.45 1.03 -3.34
C PRO A 73 -10.09 0.41 -3.00
N VAL A 74 -9.15 1.24 -2.57
CA VAL A 74 -7.84 0.74 -2.09
C VAL A 74 -8.07 -0.22 -0.93
N ILE A 75 -7.47 -1.41 -1.03
CA ILE A 75 -7.56 -2.46 -0.01
C ILE A 75 -6.55 -2.13 1.09
N GLU A 76 -7.06 -1.80 2.27
CA GLU A 76 -6.28 -1.40 3.43
C GLU A 76 -6.04 -2.54 4.41
N THR A 77 -6.93 -3.55 4.44
CA THR A 77 -6.84 -4.70 5.35
C THR A 77 -6.97 -6.06 4.63
N GLN A 78 -6.67 -7.15 5.34
CA GLN A 78 -6.79 -8.50 4.79
C GLN A 78 -8.25 -8.87 4.50
N GLU A 79 -9.20 -8.43 5.32
CA GLU A 79 -10.62 -8.75 5.18
C GLU A 79 -11.25 -8.13 3.93
N GLU A 80 -10.69 -7.01 3.46
CA GLU A 80 -11.10 -6.30 2.25
C GLU A 80 -10.62 -6.97 0.96
N LEU A 81 -9.68 -7.92 1.04
CA LEU A 81 -9.24 -8.68 -0.12
C LEU A 81 -10.41 -9.45 -0.76
N PRO A 82 -10.47 -9.51 -2.10
CA PRO A 82 -11.34 -10.41 -2.82
C PRO A 82 -11.31 -11.81 -2.22
N LYS A 83 -12.49 -12.41 -2.01
CA LYS A 83 -12.64 -13.70 -1.34
C LYS A 83 -11.69 -14.76 -1.90
N GLU A 84 -11.54 -14.81 -3.23
CA GLU A 84 -10.67 -15.76 -3.89
C GLU A 84 -9.18 -15.60 -3.49
N ILE A 85 -8.70 -14.36 -3.29
CA ILE A 85 -7.33 -14.13 -2.79
C ILE A 85 -7.20 -14.64 -1.35
N ARG A 86 -8.20 -14.37 -0.50
CA ARG A 86 -8.20 -14.86 0.89
C ARG A 86 -8.21 -16.39 0.96
N ASP A 87 -8.93 -17.05 0.07
CA ASP A 87 -8.94 -18.52 -0.03
C ASP A 87 -7.58 -19.06 -0.49
N LEU A 88 -6.95 -18.43 -1.49
CA LEU A 88 -5.62 -18.83 -2.00
C LEU A 88 -4.51 -18.62 -0.96
N MET A 89 -4.67 -17.64 -0.08
CA MET A 89 -3.69 -17.25 0.94
C MET A 89 -3.99 -17.76 2.34
N ASP A 90 -5.09 -18.51 2.54
CA ASP A 90 -5.52 -19.04 3.84
C ASP A 90 -5.63 -17.98 4.95
N LEU A 91 -6.29 -16.85 4.64
CA LEU A 91 -6.38 -15.67 5.53
C LEU A 91 -7.65 -15.63 6.41
N TYR A 92 -8.06 -16.78 6.98
CA TYR A 92 -9.30 -16.90 7.79
C TYR A 92 -9.06 -17.19 9.27
#